data_AF-A0A9X2GQG7-F1
#
_entry.id   AF-A0A9X2GQG7-F1
#
_cell.length_a   1.000
_cell.length_b   1.000
_cell.length_c   1.000
_cell.angle_alpha   90.00
_cell.angle_beta   90.00
_cell.angle_gamma   90.00
#
_symmetry.space_group_name_H-M   'P 1'
#
loop_
_entity.id
_entity.type
_entity.pdbx_description
1 polymer ?
#
loop_
_entity_poly.entity_id
_entity_poly.type
_entity_poly.pdbx_seq_one_letter_code
_entity_poly.pdbx_strand_id
1 'polypeptide(L)'
;MGKRLEAEPPFRARLTVDGGRRVLTGAGAFFASNQALVDHARRAGGAGTLRYYWRGADRHLYRVTVEGHDTERGPVTGLEAQRCEAPWGLTQREHEVLTCVAVGMTNPETAARVGCGARTVATHVENVLAKLGAPTRAAAAALAMAEEALLAPFAEPGGRGPEASARRAVAPQGAARRRPIRLGAIYPLDGPRRFDALAMRRGAAIAVEELNARGGVAGRRVDHLAIEVSGDTDAELLAAVDYLRSHDVDAITLGNVSPRHHLDAIMRAAEYRAPLMHSMVTPSIAEHVHDNPGVLGQTFQVCATETAYMSGFIRTLDLLATSGQWRPGNRRVMAVVRADGYDTGQAHGLDELACARGWELTGVVPVPDTGVPWASVVAALTAGDPAAVLVCTYVEDELRLFLRELRATGSRSLVYTVWTPTIPRFEERMDGLAEGLLWATVIGTYGDPVSARFMQRYRRAFGDEPGSGSAAIHYDMIHLLAGAWASVGRPWDFGATVRSLRETVHRGAAGPYYFGGRGQRALAYPDDTFDASLAHAHLVHQVQDGTSRVISPVELARHRFRPLFAQPGGHGG
;
A
#
# COMPACT_ATOMS: atom_id res chain seq x y z
N MET A 1 20.23 28.59 47.21
CA MET A 1 21.32 27.64 46.92
C MET A 1 20.72 26.43 46.20
N GLY A 2 20.44 26.56 44.90
CA GLY A 2 19.91 25.47 44.06
C GLY A 2 21.04 24.97 43.17
N LYS A 3 21.48 23.74 43.36
CA LYS A 3 22.57 23.11 42.60
C LYS A 3 22.22 23.15 41.10
N ARG A 4 23.02 23.84 40.29
CA ARG A 4 23.13 23.57 38.85
C ARG A 4 23.58 22.11 38.73
N LEU A 5 22.71 21.25 38.24
CA LEU A 5 23.11 19.94 37.74
C LEU A 5 24.01 20.21 36.54
N GLU A 6 25.31 19.99 36.70
CA GLU A 6 26.24 19.91 35.57
C GLU A 6 25.71 18.83 34.62
N ALA A 7 25.46 19.20 33.36
CA ALA A 7 25.00 18.25 32.35
C ALA A 7 26.08 17.18 32.18
N GLU A 8 25.72 15.91 32.43
CA GLU A 8 26.61 14.79 32.15
C GLU A 8 27.09 14.84 30.69
N PRO A 9 28.37 14.51 30.41
CA PRO A 9 28.88 14.51 29.06
C PRO A 9 28.06 13.56 28.16
N PRO A 10 27.89 13.88 26.85
CA PRO A 10 27.09 13.07 25.95
C PRO A 10 27.66 11.65 25.83
N PHE A 11 26.93 10.67 26.36
CA PHE A 11 27.32 9.26 26.27
C PHE A 11 26.99 8.73 24.87
N ARG A 12 28.03 8.25 24.17
CA ARG A 12 27.93 7.60 22.87
C ARG A 12 28.76 6.32 22.88
N ALA A 13 28.11 5.21 22.55
CA ALA A 13 28.69 3.88 22.52
C ALA A 13 28.57 3.28 21.12
N ARG A 14 29.66 2.76 20.56
CA ARG A 14 29.67 2.10 19.25
C ARG A 14 30.29 0.70 19.34
N LEU A 15 29.63 -0.26 18.70
CA LEU A 15 30.07 -1.64 18.52
C LEU A 15 30.14 -1.93 17.02
N THR A 16 31.34 -2.19 16.51
CA THR A 16 31.56 -2.63 15.13
C THR A 16 31.95 -4.11 15.14
N VAL A 17 31.33 -4.89 14.26
CA VAL A 17 31.59 -6.32 14.10
C VAL A 17 32.27 -6.53 12.75
N ASP A 18 33.60 -6.72 12.76
CA ASP A 18 34.37 -6.98 11.54
C ASP A 18 35.00 -8.38 11.59
N GLY A 19 34.59 -9.27 10.69
CA GLY A 19 35.26 -10.56 10.46
C GLY A 19 35.50 -11.44 11.70
N GLY A 20 34.64 -11.36 12.73
CA GLY A 20 34.79 -12.09 14.00
C GLY A 20 35.55 -11.36 15.11
N ARG A 21 36.10 -10.16 14.85
CA ARG A 21 36.69 -9.28 15.87
C ARG A 21 35.71 -8.16 16.26
N ARG A 22 35.42 -8.06 17.57
CA ARG A 22 34.66 -6.95 18.16
C ARG A 22 35.63 -5.83 18.50
N VAL A 23 35.51 -4.69 17.84
CA VAL A 23 36.26 -3.48 18.24
C VAL A 23 35.36 -2.65 19.16
N LEU A 24 35.77 -2.54 20.43
CA LEU A 24 35.04 -1.80 21.47
C LEU A 24 35.77 -0.48 21.76
N THR A 25 35.26 0.65 21.28
CA THR A 25 35.76 1.97 21.67
C THR A 25 35.00 2.46 22.91
N GLY A 26 35.57 2.31 24.11
CA GLY A 26 35.04 2.87 25.37
C GLY A 26 33.67 2.35 25.85
N ALA A 27 33.01 1.46 25.10
CA ALA A 27 31.60 1.07 25.25
C ALA A 27 31.37 -0.39 25.70
N GLY A 28 32.43 -1.12 26.03
CA GLY A 28 32.37 -2.56 26.35
C GLY A 28 31.43 -2.90 27.50
N ALA A 29 31.51 -2.15 28.60
CA ALA A 29 30.66 -2.36 29.78
C ALA A 29 29.18 -2.06 29.50
N PHE A 30 28.88 -1.06 28.66
CA PHE A 30 27.50 -0.71 28.30
C PHE A 30 26.83 -1.81 27.50
N PHE A 31 27.45 -2.29 26.42
CA PHE A 31 26.85 -3.36 25.60
C PHE A 31 26.85 -4.71 26.33
N ALA A 32 27.84 -4.99 27.19
CA ALA A 32 27.81 -6.16 28.07
C ALA A 32 26.62 -6.12 29.04
N SER A 33 26.31 -4.95 29.60
CA SER A 33 25.16 -4.74 30.51
C SER A 33 23.83 -4.60 29.77
N ASN A 34 23.86 -4.39 28.44
CA ASN A 34 22.68 -4.28 27.58
C ASN A 34 22.69 -5.38 26.50
N GLN A 35 22.96 -6.62 26.88
CA GLN A 35 23.02 -7.74 25.93
C GLN A 35 21.71 -7.93 25.14
N ALA A 36 20.56 -7.64 25.76
CA ALA A 36 19.25 -7.67 25.11
C ALA A 36 19.13 -6.68 23.93
N LEU A 37 19.79 -5.53 24.00
CA LEU A 37 19.87 -4.56 22.89
C LEU A 37 20.67 -5.16 21.73
N VAL A 38 21.83 -5.75 22.03
CA VAL A 38 22.70 -6.37 21.02
C VAL A 38 21.98 -7.51 20.30
N ASP A 39 21.26 -8.35 21.06
CA ASP A 39 20.52 -9.48 20.50
C ASP A 39 19.29 -9.02 19.70
N HIS A 40 18.61 -7.95 20.14
CA HIS A 40 17.52 -7.34 19.38
C HIS A 40 18.04 -6.74 18.06
N ALA A 41 19.13 -5.97 18.09
CA ALA A 41 19.75 -5.40 16.91
C ALA A 41 20.19 -6.48 15.89
N ARG A 42 20.73 -7.61 16.36
CA ARG A 42 21.08 -8.76 15.49
C ARG A 42 19.87 -9.39 14.81
N ARG A 43 18.74 -9.52 15.51
CA ARG A 43 17.49 -10.06 14.94
C ARG A 43 16.81 -9.09 14.00
N ALA A 44 16.92 -7.79 14.27
CA ALA A 44 16.36 -6.72 13.45
C ALA A 44 17.24 -6.36 12.24
N GLY A 45 18.50 -6.80 12.23
CA GLY A 45 19.48 -6.48 11.19
C GLY A 45 19.16 -7.11 9.83
N GLY A 46 19.16 -6.27 8.80
CA GLY A 46 19.08 -6.59 7.37
C GLY A 46 19.86 -5.56 6.56
N ALA A 47 19.84 -5.60 5.23
CA ALA A 47 20.52 -4.59 4.42
C ALA A 47 19.89 -3.19 4.65
N GLY A 48 20.68 -2.24 5.19
CA GLY A 48 20.25 -0.85 5.42
C GLY A 48 20.52 -0.31 6.83
N THR A 49 19.95 0.85 7.13
CA THR A 49 20.04 1.53 8.44
C THR A 49 18.69 1.51 9.14
N LEU A 50 18.66 1.07 10.39
CA LEU A 50 17.47 1.07 11.26
C LEU A 50 17.72 1.97 12.47
N ARG A 51 16.77 2.85 12.82
CA ARG A 51 16.84 3.64 14.06
C ARG A 51 15.60 3.45 14.91
N TYR A 52 15.82 3.51 16.22
CA TYR A 52 14.78 3.40 17.24
C TYR A 52 15.29 3.87 18.60
N TYR A 53 14.40 3.94 19.59
CA TYR A 53 14.74 4.25 20.97
C TYR A 53 14.81 2.97 21.80
N TRP A 54 15.76 2.88 22.72
CA TRP A 54 15.95 1.75 23.61
C TRP A 54 16.08 2.21 25.05
N ARG A 55 15.43 1.50 25.97
CA ARG A 55 15.58 1.73 27.40
C ARG A 55 16.71 0.86 27.95
N GLY A 56 17.80 1.50 28.37
CA GLY A 56 18.94 0.81 28.96
C GLY A 56 18.60 0.16 30.30
N ALA A 57 19.41 -0.81 30.72
CA ALA A 57 19.31 -1.45 32.04
C ALA A 57 19.42 -0.44 33.21
N ASP A 58 20.11 0.68 32.98
CA ASP A 58 20.24 1.82 33.88
C ASP A 58 19.01 2.75 33.90
N ARG A 59 17.96 2.40 33.14
CA ARG A 59 16.71 3.17 32.97
C ARG A 59 16.86 4.47 32.18
N HIS A 60 18.03 4.77 31.62
CA HIS A 60 18.20 5.86 30.67
C HIS A 60 17.66 5.48 29.28
N LEU A 61 17.34 6.50 28.50
CA LEU A 61 16.87 6.34 27.13
C LEU A 61 18.02 6.55 26.15
N TYR A 62 18.08 5.69 25.13
CA TYR A 62 19.12 5.71 24.11
C TYR A 62 18.47 5.76 22.73
N ARG A 63 18.96 6.64 21.87
CA ARG A 63 18.72 6.54 20.43
C ARG A 63 19.71 5.54 19.86
N VAL A 64 19.18 4.48 19.26
CA VAL A 64 19.95 3.38 18.70
C VAL A 64 19.93 3.49 17.19
N THR A 65 21.09 3.29 16.57
CA THR A 65 21.25 3.15 15.12
C THR A 65 21.92 1.81 14.84
N VAL A 66 21.31 1.00 13.99
CA VAL A 66 21.84 -0.28 13.51
C VAL A 66 22.15 -0.13 12.02
N GLU A 67 23.36 -0.48 11.63
CA GLU A 67 23.81 -0.52 10.23
C GLU A 67 24.08 -1.97 9.83
N GLY A 68 23.47 -2.42 8.74
CA GLY A 68 23.66 -3.74 8.14
C GLY A 68 24.03 -3.65 6.66
N HIS A 69 24.92 -4.54 6.20
CA HIS A 69 25.32 -4.69 4.80
C HIS A 69 24.97 -6.08 4.28
N ASP A 70 24.67 -6.16 2.98
CA ASP A 70 24.44 -7.43 2.28
C ASP A 70 25.80 -8.03 1.88
N THR A 71 26.44 -8.73 2.80
CA THR A 71 27.67 -9.49 2.54
C THR A 71 27.64 -10.82 3.28
N GLU A 72 28.42 -11.80 2.81
CA GLU A 72 28.57 -13.15 3.41
C GLU A 72 29.06 -13.17 4.88
N ARG A 73 29.27 -12.01 5.52
CA ARG A 73 29.96 -11.85 6.81
C ARG A 73 29.05 -11.59 8.02
N GLY A 74 27.73 -11.60 7.86
CA GLY A 74 26.73 -11.55 8.95
C GLY A 74 25.86 -10.26 9.01
N PRO A 75 24.74 -10.26 9.76
CA PRO A 75 23.62 -9.32 9.55
C PRO A 75 23.77 -7.92 10.17
N VAL A 76 24.83 -7.63 10.95
CA VAL A 76 25.03 -6.30 11.58
C VAL A 76 26.51 -5.92 11.51
N THR A 77 26.81 -4.77 10.89
CA THR A 77 28.17 -4.25 10.73
C THR A 77 28.48 -3.11 11.70
N GLY A 78 27.46 -2.38 12.17
CA GLY A 78 27.60 -1.33 13.19
C GLY A 78 26.37 -1.19 14.09
N LEU A 79 26.59 -1.04 15.39
CA LEU A 79 25.57 -0.70 16.38
C LEU A 79 26.03 0.52 17.18
N GLU A 80 25.23 1.57 17.16
CA GLU A 80 25.49 2.79 17.91
C GLU A 80 24.34 3.09 18.87
N ALA A 81 24.66 3.44 20.11
CA ALA A 81 23.70 3.89 21.11
C ALA A 81 24.16 5.23 21.69
N GLN A 82 23.30 6.24 21.59
CA GLN A 82 23.53 7.57 22.14
C GLN A 82 22.47 7.87 23.19
N ARG A 83 22.88 8.27 24.40
CA ARG A 83 21.92 8.66 25.44
C ARG A 83 21.16 9.93 25.01
N CYS A 84 19.84 9.92 25.19
CA CYS A 84 18.97 11.01 24.77
C CYS A 84 17.78 11.20 25.72
N GLU A 85 17.06 12.29 25.54
CA GLU A 85 15.72 12.46 26.12
C GLU A 85 14.66 11.90 25.17
N ALA A 86 13.43 11.74 25.68
CA ALA A 86 12.32 11.34 24.85
C ALA A 86 11.94 12.47 23.89
N PRO A 87 11.57 12.16 22.63
CA PRO A 87 11.21 13.18 21.65
C PRO A 87 9.92 13.91 22.07
N TRP A 88 9.75 15.16 21.61
CA TRP A 88 8.57 16.01 21.86
C TRP A 88 8.24 16.28 23.34
N GLY A 89 9.20 16.15 24.25
CA GLY A 89 8.94 16.34 25.70
C GLY A 89 7.98 15.30 26.28
N LEU A 90 7.88 14.13 25.64
CA LEU A 90 7.09 13.02 26.14
C LEU A 90 7.68 12.50 27.46
N THR A 91 6.80 12.13 28.38
CA THR A 91 7.21 11.27 29.49
C THR A 91 7.51 9.87 28.95
N GLN A 92 8.30 9.10 29.70
CA GLN A 92 8.57 7.71 29.37
C GLN A 92 7.29 6.90 29.13
N ARG A 93 6.25 7.13 29.94
CA ARG A 93 4.98 6.42 29.82
C ARG A 93 4.20 6.81 28.56
N GLU A 94 4.22 8.09 28.22
CA GLU A 94 3.59 8.59 26.99
C GLU A 94 4.32 8.06 25.75
N HIS A 95 5.64 7.92 25.78
CA HIS A 95 6.42 7.34 24.70
C HIS A 95 6.13 5.83 24.51
N GLU A 96 5.96 5.08 25.62
CA GLU A 96 5.49 3.69 25.60
C GLU A 96 4.10 3.57 24.96
N VAL A 97 3.17 4.44 25.36
CA VAL A 97 1.81 4.50 24.82
C VAL A 97 1.82 4.89 23.34
N LEU A 98 2.60 5.89 22.94
CA LEU A 98 2.77 6.30 21.55
C LEU A 98 3.32 5.16 20.70
N THR A 99 4.29 4.40 21.21
CA THR A 99 4.83 3.23 20.52
C THR A 99 3.74 2.17 20.34
N CYS A 100 2.94 1.87 21.37
CA CYS A 100 1.81 0.93 21.28
C CYS A 100 0.76 1.41 20.26
N VAL A 101 0.48 2.71 20.24
CA VAL A 101 -0.40 3.36 19.26
C VAL A 101 0.15 3.20 17.84
N ALA A 102 1.44 3.46 17.63
CA ALA A 102 2.09 3.38 16.33
C ALA A 102 2.14 1.97 15.75
N VAL A 103 2.23 0.94 16.61
CA VAL A 103 2.15 -0.46 16.20
C VAL A 103 0.71 -1.01 16.16
N GLY A 104 -0.30 -0.14 16.32
CA GLY A 104 -1.71 -0.45 16.10
C GLY A 104 -2.46 -1.08 17.29
N MET A 105 -1.92 -1.00 18.51
CA MET A 105 -2.62 -1.49 19.70
C MET A 105 -3.78 -0.57 20.10
N THR A 106 -4.88 -1.16 20.57
CA THR A 106 -6.02 -0.49 21.18
C THR A 106 -5.73 -0.04 22.62
N ASN A 107 -6.61 0.78 23.23
CA ASN A 107 -6.45 1.21 24.62
C ASN A 107 -6.43 0.05 25.63
N PRO A 108 -7.29 -0.98 25.53
CA PRO A 108 -7.21 -2.16 26.40
C PRO A 108 -5.93 -2.97 26.23
N GLU A 109 -5.45 -3.15 25.00
CA GLU A 109 -4.20 -3.88 24.73
C GLU A 109 -2.99 -3.11 25.25
N THR A 110 -2.95 -1.80 25.00
CA THR A 110 -1.93 -0.91 25.54
C THR A 110 -1.96 -0.93 27.07
N ALA A 111 -3.15 -0.90 27.68
CA ALA A 111 -3.34 -0.96 29.13
C ALA A 111 -2.77 -2.25 29.74
N ALA A 112 -3.08 -3.40 29.12
CA ALA A 112 -2.51 -4.68 29.51
C ALA A 112 -0.98 -4.72 29.34
N ARG A 113 -0.46 -4.10 28.28
CA ARG A 113 0.97 -4.08 27.95
C ARG A 113 1.79 -3.19 28.89
N VAL A 114 1.27 -2.01 29.22
CA VAL A 114 1.97 -1.02 30.03
C VAL A 114 1.66 -1.20 31.52
N GLY A 115 0.61 -1.95 31.88
CA GLY A 115 0.22 -2.23 33.26
C GLY A 115 -0.54 -1.07 33.91
N CYS A 116 -1.51 -0.50 33.20
CA CYS A 116 -2.44 0.50 33.75
C CYS A 116 -3.88 0.28 33.25
N GLY A 117 -4.83 1.13 33.62
CA GLY A 117 -6.23 1.02 33.15
C GLY A 117 -6.44 1.58 31.75
N ALA A 118 -7.40 1.04 30.99
CA ALA A 118 -7.72 1.53 29.63
C ALA A 118 -8.12 3.03 29.61
N ARG A 119 -8.75 3.52 30.68
CA ARG A 119 -9.05 4.95 30.86
C ARG A 119 -7.79 5.79 31.07
N THR A 120 -6.81 5.26 31.80
CA THR A 120 -5.49 5.89 31.98
C THR A 120 -4.73 5.96 30.66
N VAL A 121 -4.81 4.92 29.83
CA VAL A 121 -4.25 4.96 28.47
C VAL A 121 -4.91 6.02 27.62
N ALA A 122 -6.24 6.17 27.67
CA ALA A 122 -6.92 7.22 26.93
C ALA A 122 -6.39 8.61 27.28
N THR A 123 -6.19 8.89 28.57
CA THR A 123 -5.56 10.14 29.03
C THR A 123 -4.12 10.29 28.54
N HIS A 124 -3.32 9.21 28.55
CA HIS A 124 -1.97 9.26 27.99
C HIS A 124 -1.99 9.53 26.48
N VAL A 125 -2.95 8.96 25.73
CA VAL A 125 -3.12 9.25 24.30
C VAL A 125 -3.48 10.72 24.09
N GLU A 126 -4.43 11.28 24.84
CA GLU A 126 -4.77 12.70 24.77
C GLU A 126 -3.56 13.61 25.02
N ASN A 127 -2.76 13.31 26.05
CA ASN A 127 -1.54 14.07 26.35
C ASN A 127 -0.48 13.92 25.25
N VAL A 128 -0.32 12.73 24.69
CA VAL A 128 0.57 12.48 23.55
C VAL A 128 0.13 13.31 22.35
N LEU A 129 -1.17 13.31 22.01
CA LEU A 129 -1.70 14.10 20.90
C LEU A 129 -1.41 15.59 21.09
N ALA A 130 -1.67 16.12 22.28
CA ALA A 130 -1.41 17.51 22.60
C ALA A 130 0.08 17.87 22.48
N LYS A 131 0.99 17.01 22.98
CA LYS A 131 2.44 17.24 22.93
C LYS A 131 3.02 17.13 21.52
N LEU A 132 2.46 16.26 20.68
CA LEU A 132 2.88 16.10 19.29
C LEU A 132 2.23 17.12 18.35
N GLY A 133 1.24 17.90 18.83
CA GLY A 133 0.39 18.72 17.96
C GLY A 133 -0.42 17.89 16.95
N ALA A 134 -0.62 16.60 17.25
CA ALA A 134 -1.25 15.66 16.34
C ALA A 134 -2.79 15.72 16.49
N PRO A 135 -3.55 15.93 15.41
CA PRO A 135 -5.00 16.02 15.49
C PRO A 135 -5.68 14.67 15.76
N THR A 136 -4.99 13.55 15.48
CA THR A 136 -5.54 12.20 15.62
C THR A 136 -4.50 11.20 16.09
N ARG A 137 -4.98 10.08 16.67
CA ARG A 137 -4.17 8.91 17.04
C ARG A 137 -3.32 8.41 15.87
N ALA A 138 -3.90 8.40 14.67
CA ALA A 138 -3.21 7.97 13.45
C ALA A 138 -2.11 8.96 13.04
N ALA A 139 -2.34 10.28 13.16
CA ALA A 139 -1.31 11.29 12.91
C ALA A 139 -0.14 11.16 13.90
N ALA A 140 -0.42 10.92 15.19
CA ALA A 140 0.63 10.65 16.16
C ALA A 140 1.42 9.38 15.85
N ALA A 141 0.73 8.31 15.44
CA ALA A 141 1.37 7.08 14.95
C ALA A 141 2.28 7.34 13.74
N ALA A 142 1.79 8.07 12.73
CA ALA A 142 2.55 8.40 11.54
C ALA A 142 3.80 9.24 11.86
N LEU A 143 3.68 10.25 12.73
CA LEU A 143 4.81 11.06 13.20
C LEU A 143 5.85 10.20 13.92
N ALA A 144 5.42 9.30 14.80
CA ALA A 144 6.32 8.40 15.49
C ALA A 144 7.08 7.46 14.54
N MET A 145 6.45 7.03 13.44
CA MET A 145 7.07 6.18 12.43
C MET A 145 8.02 6.97 11.51
N ALA A 146 7.60 8.14 11.04
CA ALA A 146 8.38 9.00 10.15
C ALA A 146 9.68 9.49 10.80
N GLU A 147 9.64 9.77 12.10
CA GLU A 147 10.79 10.25 12.88
C GLU A 147 11.57 9.11 13.54
N GLU A 148 11.31 7.85 13.14
CA GLU A 148 11.96 6.65 13.66
C GLU A 148 11.93 6.58 15.21
N ALA A 149 10.84 7.10 15.79
CA ALA A 149 10.72 7.45 17.20
C ALA A 149 10.05 6.37 18.05
N LEU A 150 10.16 5.10 17.65
CA LEU A 150 9.53 3.99 18.36
C LEU A 150 10.43 3.43 19.47
N LEU A 151 9.85 3.01 20.59
CA LEU A 151 10.56 2.27 21.64
C LEU A 151 10.67 0.78 21.31
N ALA A 152 11.90 0.27 21.22
CA ALA A 152 12.21 -1.13 21.09
C ALA A 152 12.37 -1.82 22.48
N PRO A 153 12.10 -3.14 22.58
CA PRO A 153 11.72 -4.04 21.49
C PRO A 153 10.27 -3.81 21.03
N PHE A 154 10.07 -3.76 19.70
CA PHE A 154 8.75 -3.79 19.10
C PHE A 154 8.14 -5.17 19.37
N ALA A 155 7.02 -5.22 20.06
CA ALA A 155 6.28 -6.47 20.16
C ALA A 155 5.68 -6.76 18.78
N GLU A 156 6.27 -7.69 18.03
CA GLU A 156 5.52 -8.35 16.96
C GLU A 156 4.27 -8.97 17.57
N PRO A 157 3.08 -8.79 16.98
CA PRO A 157 1.93 -9.63 17.29
C PRO A 157 2.26 -11.05 16.79
N GLY A 158 2.93 -11.86 17.63
CA GLY A 158 3.29 -13.25 17.33
C GLY A 158 4.63 -13.78 17.85
N GLY A 159 5.49 -12.97 18.49
CA GLY A 159 6.79 -13.44 18.97
C GLY A 159 6.71 -14.28 20.25
N ARG A 160 6.97 -15.60 20.17
CA ARG A 160 7.15 -16.49 21.33
C ARG A 160 8.31 -16.02 22.21
N GLY A 161 8.04 -15.76 23.49
CA GLY A 161 9.03 -15.71 24.59
C GLY A 161 9.02 -17.04 25.38
N PRO A 162 10.10 -17.38 26.10
CA PRO A 162 10.41 -18.74 26.49
C PRO A 162 9.54 -19.26 27.65
N GLU A 163 9.11 -20.50 27.46
CA GLU A 163 8.71 -21.55 28.41
C GLU A 163 8.03 -21.19 29.74
N ALA A 164 6.72 -21.49 29.76
CA ALA A 164 6.02 -22.31 30.75
C ALA A 164 6.42 -22.17 32.24
N SER A 165 5.57 -21.47 32.99
CA SER A 165 5.05 -22.07 34.22
C SER A 165 3.55 -22.25 34.09
N ALA A 166 3.11 -23.50 34.26
CA ALA A 166 1.75 -23.94 34.12
C ALA A 166 0.82 -23.13 35.04
N ARG A 167 -0.03 -22.28 34.44
CA ARG A 167 -1.27 -21.84 35.07
C ARG A 167 -2.42 -22.56 34.38
N ARG A 168 -2.94 -23.53 35.12
CA ARG A 168 -4.17 -24.28 34.91
C ARG A 168 -5.19 -23.45 34.12
N ALA A 169 -5.54 -23.92 32.93
CA ALA A 169 -6.59 -23.33 32.12
C ALA A 169 -7.89 -23.36 32.92
N VAL A 170 -8.35 -22.18 33.33
CA VAL A 170 -9.76 -21.98 33.66
C VAL A 170 -10.47 -21.97 32.31
N ALA A 171 -11.24 -23.02 32.03
CA ALA A 171 -12.12 -23.04 30.87
C ALA A 171 -13.00 -21.78 30.90
N PRO A 172 -13.14 -21.03 29.78
CA PRO A 172 -14.09 -19.94 29.76
C PRO A 172 -15.48 -20.54 29.90
N GLN A 173 -16.12 -20.27 31.04
CA GLN A 173 -17.54 -20.49 31.21
C GLN A 173 -18.29 -19.68 30.14
N GLY A 174 -19.32 -20.30 29.56
CA GLY A 174 -19.90 -19.93 28.28
C GLY A 174 -20.32 -18.47 28.18
N ALA A 175 -19.56 -17.68 27.42
CA ALA A 175 -20.07 -16.47 26.81
C ALA A 175 -20.97 -16.87 25.64
N ALA A 176 -22.21 -16.38 25.61
CA ALA A 176 -23.10 -16.56 24.47
C ALA A 176 -22.36 -16.19 23.17
N ARG A 177 -22.27 -17.13 22.23
CA ARG A 177 -21.60 -16.91 20.93
C ARG A 177 -22.27 -15.73 20.22
N ARG A 178 -21.56 -14.60 20.12
CA ARG A 178 -22.02 -13.42 19.38
C ARG A 178 -22.24 -13.79 17.90
N ARG A 179 -23.32 -13.30 17.27
CA ARG A 179 -23.56 -13.45 15.82
C ARG A 179 -22.28 -13.11 15.04
N PRO A 180 -21.78 -14.00 14.16
CA PRO A 180 -20.64 -13.70 13.31
C PRO A 180 -20.97 -12.57 12.33
N ILE A 181 -19.95 -11.83 11.92
CA ILE A 181 -20.07 -10.87 10.83
C ILE A 181 -20.00 -11.65 9.53
N ARG A 182 -20.98 -11.49 8.66
CA ARG A 182 -21.02 -12.15 7.35
C ARG A 182 -20.48 -11.20 6.29
N LEU A 183 -19.41 -11.57 5.61
CA LEU A 183 -18.81 -10.75 4.56
C LEU A 183 -18.97 -11.46 3.22
N GLY A 184 -19.72 -10.85 2.31
CA GLY A 184 -19.85 -11.34 0.94
C GLY A 184 -18.74 -10.81 0.04
N ALA A 185 -18.20 -11.66 -0.82
CA ALA A 185 -17.25 -11.25 -1.86
C ALA A 185 -17.57 -11.90 -3.20
N ILE A 186 -17.40 -11.16 -4.30
CA ILE A 186 -17.59 -11.69 -5.66
C ILE A 186 -16.31 -11.48 -6.46
N TYR A 187 -15.78 -12.57 -7.04
CA TYR A 187 -14.57 -12.56 -7.86
C TYR A 187 -14.84 -13.15 -9.26
N PRO A 188 -14.39 -12.50 -10.34
CA PRO A 188 -14.53 -13.05 -11.69
C PRO A 188 -13.50 -14.17 -11.93
N LEU A 189 -13.93 -15.32 -12.43
CA LEU A 189 -13.06 -16.46 -12.75
C LEU A 189 -12.43 -16.37 -14.14
N ASP A 190 -13.22 -15.91 -15.12
CA ASP A 190 -12.89 -16.07 -16.52
C ASP A 190 -12.41 -14.76 -17.17
N GLY A 191 -11.68 -14.93 -18.26
CA GLY A 191 -11.19 -13.84 -19.11
C GLY A 191 -9.68 -13.62 -19.05
N PRO A 192 -9.16 -12.70 -19.88
CA PRO A 192 -7.73 -12.46 -20.00
C PRO A 192 -7.09 -11.88 -18.72
N ARG A 193 -7.91 -11.51 -17.72
CA ARG A 193 -7.52 -10.93 -16.42
C ARG A 193 -7.45 -11.95 -15.26
N ARG A 194 -7.52 -13.25 -15.53
CA ARG A 194 -7.60 -14.34 -14.52
C ARG A 194 -6.52 -14.31 -13.42
N PHE A 195 -5.34 -13.76 -13.70
CA PHE A 195 -4.24 -13.71 -12.73
C PHE A 195 -4.54 -12.80 -11.54
N ASP A 196 -5.38 -11.78 -11.71
CA ASP A 196 -5.75 -10.86 -10.63
C ASP A 196 -6.73 -11.49 -9.65
N ALA A 197 -7.74 -12.23 -10.11
CA ALA A 197 -8.82 -12.72 -9.27
C ALA A 197 -8.36 -13.67 -8.15
N LEU A 198 -7.42 -14.58 -8.46
CA LEU A 198 -6.86 -15.47 -7.45
C LEU A 198 -6.06 -14.70 -6.39
N ALA A 199 -5.27 -13.70 -6.82
CA ALA A 199 -4.47 -12.86 -5.93
C ALA A 199 -5.38 -12.03 -5.00
N MET A 200 -6.45 -11.44 -5.54
CA MET A 200 -7.48 -10.72 -4.78
C MET A 200 -8.11 -11.59 -3.69
N ARG A 201 -8.61 -12.78 -4.07
CA ARG A 201 -9.25 -13.73 -3.15
C ARG A 201 -8.30 -14.19 -2.05
N ARG A 202 -7.04 -14.47 -2.39
CA ARG A 202 -5.98 -14.83 -1.44
C ARG A 202 -5.66 -13.68 -0.48
N GLY A 203 -5.58 -12.44 -0.97
CA GLY A 203 -5.39 -11.25 -0.15
C GLY A 203 -6.49 -11.08 0.90
N ALA A 204 -7.76 -11.16 0.48
CA ALA A 204 -8.90 -11.11 1.38
C ALA A 204 -8.90 -12.29 2.40
N ALA A 205 -8.57 -13.50 1.95
CA ALA A 205 -8.51 -14.67 2.82
C ALA A 205 -7.48 -14.53 3.96
N ILE A 206 -6.29 -14.01 3.68
CA ILE A 206 -5.28 -13.72 4.71
C ILE A 206 -5.83 -12.74 5.75
N ALA A 207 -6.48 -11.65 5.31
CA ALA A 207 -7.02 -10.66 6.25
C ALA A 207 -8.10 -11.26 7.16
N VAL A 208 -9.01 -12.06 6.62
CA VAL A 208 -10.06 -12.75 7.39
C VAL A 208 -9.46 -13.74 8.39
N GLU A 209 -8.47 -14.53 7.97
CA GLU A 209 -7.77 -15.47 8.84
C GLU A 209 -7.10 -14.74 10.01
N GLU A 210 -6.40 -13.64 9.73
CA GLU A 210 -5.73 -12.84 10.76
C GLU A 210 -6.70 -12.23 11.76
N LEU A 211 -7.81 -11.67 11.29
CA LEU A 211 -8.84 -11.11 12.15
C LEU A 211 -9.41 -12.20 13.07
N ASN A 212 -9.77 -13.35 12.50
CA ASN A 212 -10.33 -14.46 13.25
C ASN A 212 -9.35 -15.08 14.25
N ALA A 213 -8.07 -15.21 13.89
CA ALA A 213 -7.01 -15.69 14.78
C ALA A 213 -6.82 -14.77 16.00
N ARG A 214 -7.20 -13.48 15.90
CA ARG A 214 -7.17 -12.50 16.99
C ARG A 214 -8.49 -12.35 17.75
N GLY A 215 -9.42 -13.29 17.57
CA GLY A 215 -10.74 -13.27 18.22
C GLY A 215 -11.82 -12.55 17.42
N GLY A 216 -11.55 -12.22 16.15
CA GLY A 216 -12.48 -11.56 15.25
C GLY A 216 -12.60 -10.05 15.50
N VAL A 217 -13.67 -9.44 15.00
CA VAL A 217 -13.94 -8.01 15.14
C VAL A 217 -14.89 -7.77 16.31
N ALA A 218 -14.44 -7.05 17.33
CA ALA A 218 -15.19 -6.84 18.57
C ALA A 218 -15.73 -8.16 19.19
N GLY A 219 -14.92 -9.23 19.10
CA GLY A 219 -15.26 -10.58 19.58
C GLY A 219 -16.21 -11.36 18.69
N ARG A 220 -16.44 -10.93 17.44
CA ARG A 220 -17.28 -11.61 16.45
C ARG A 220 -16.39 -12.20 15.36
N ARG A 221 -16.51 -13.51 15.12
CA ARG A 221 -15.90 -14.16 13.97
C ARG A 221 -16.39 -13.51 12.68
N VAL A 222 -15.50 -13.36 11.70
CA VAL A 222 -15.81 -12.96 10.33
C VAL A 222 -15.99 -14.23 9.49
N ASP A 223 -17.20 -14.43 8.99
CA ASP A 223 -17.57 -15.49 8.07
C ASP A 223 -17.52 -14.92 6.64
N HIS A 224 -16.55 -15.37 5.84
CA HIS A 224 -16.31 -14.85 4.49
C HIS A 224 -16.94 -15.77 3.44
N LEU A 225 -17.97 -15.29 2.75
CA LEU A 225 -18.67 -15.95 1.66
C LEU A 225 -18.13 -15.41 0.33
N ALA A 226 -17.09 -16.05 -0.20
CA ALA A 226 -16.53 -15.72 -1.50
C ALA A 226 -17.23 -16.52 -2.60
N ILE A 227 -17.80 -15.81 -3.57
CA ILE A 227 -18.46 -16.36 -4.76
C ILE A 227 -17.59 -16.06 -5.97
N GLU A 228 -17.53 -17.04 -6.85
CA GLU A 228 -16.84 -16.95 -8.12
C GLU A 228 -17.86 -16.93 -9.26
N VAL A 229 -17.69 -16.01 -10.20
CA VAL A 229 -18.60 -15.81 -11.34
C VAL A 229 -17.84 -15.83 -12.66
N SER A 230 -18.44 -16.37 -13.72
CA SER A 230 -17.89 -16.22 -15.06
C SER A 230 -18.12 -14.79 -15.53
N GLY A 231 -17.10 -14.16 -16.12
CA GLY A 231 -17.11 -12.73 -16.46
C GLY A 231 -18.00 -12.34 -17.65
N ASP A 232 -18.65 -13.32 -18.29
CA ASP A 232 -19.23 -13.17 -19.63
C ASP A 232 -20.74 -12.88 -19.66
N THR A 233 -21.46 -12.93 -18.52
CA THR A 233 -22.89 -12.57 -18.50
C THR A 233 -23.34 -11.81 -17.25
N ASP A 234 -24.23 -10.82 -17.44
CA ASP A 234 -24.86 -10.03 -16.36
C ASP A 234 -25.62 -10.91 -15.36
N ALA A 235 -26.21 -12.00 -15.85
CA ALA A 235 -27.08 -12.86 -15.07
C ALA A 235 -26.36 -13.51 -13.88
N GLU A 236 -25.13 -13.98 -14.07
CA GLU A 236 -24.36 -14.62 -13.00
C GLU A 236 -23.92 -13.62 -11.93
N LEU A 237 -23.45 -12.44 -12.34
CA LEU A 237 -23.03 -11.40 -11.41
C LEU A 237 -24.22 -10.89 -10.58
N LEU A 238 -25.36 -10.63 -11.21
CA LEU A 238 -26.59 -10.22 -10.51
C LEU A 238 -27.10 -11.32 -9.58
N ALA A 239 -27.09 -12.59 -10.01
CA ALA A 239 -27.47 -13.72 -9.18
C ALA A 239 -26.55 -13.90 -7.96
N ALA A 240 -25.25 -13.65 -8.11
CA ALA A 240 -24.30 -13.67 -7.00
C ALA A 240 -24.59 -12.56 -5.98
N VAL A 241 -24.93 -11.35 -6.44
CA VAL A 241 -25.38 -10.26 -5.55
C VAL A 241 -26.66 -10.66 -4.81
N ASP A 242 -27.67 -11.18 -5.52
CA ASP A 242 -28.93 -11.61 -4.91
C ASP A 242 -28.72 -12.75 -3.89
N TYR A 243 -27.81 -13.69 -4.20
CA TYR A 243 -27.42 -14.74 -3.28
C TYR A 243 -26.81 -14.16 -2.00
N LEU A 244 -25.85 -13.24 -2.09
CA LEU A 244 -25.25 -12.61 -0.91
C LEU A 244 -26.29 -11.85 -0.08
N ARG A 245 -27.21 -11.13 -0.73
CA ARG A 245 -28.34 -10.46 -0.06
C ARG A 245 -29.21 -11.44 0.71
N SER A 246 -29.55 -12.59 0.11
CA SER A 246 -30.36 -13.63 0.76
C SER A 246 -29.68 -14.30 1.96
N HIS A 247 -28.37 -14.13 2.11
CA HIS A 247 -27.57 -14.66 3.22
C HIS A 247 -27.29 -13.63 4.33
N ASP A 248 -27.96 -12.48 4.30
CA ASP A 248 -27.83 -11.40 5.28
C ASP A 248 -26.38 -10.96 5.54
N VAL A 249 -25.61 -10.73 4.47
CA VAL A 249 -24.23 -10.24 4.60
C VAL A 249 -24.20 -8.82 5.20
N ASP A 250 -23.20 -8.52 6.00
CA ASP A 250 -23.02 -7.23 6.65
C ASP A 250 -22.22 -6.23 5.79
N ALA A 251 -21.59 -6.71 4.71
CA ALA A 251 -20.98 -5.92 3.63
C ALA A 251 -20.72 -6.79 2.39
N ILE A 252 -20.50 -6.15 1.24
CA ILE A 252 -20.15 -6.79 -0.04
C ILE A 252 -18.84 -6.19 -0.57
N THR A 253 -17.89 -7.03 -0.98
CA THR A 253 -16.70 -6.61 -1.74
C THR A 253 -16.75 -7.18 -3.16
N LEU A 254 -16.49 -6.35 -4.16
CA LEU A 254 -16.41 -6.77 -5.56
C LEU A 254 -14.96 -6.72 -6.06
N GLY A 255 -14.51 -7.81 -6.69
CA GLY A 255 -13.31 -7.81 -7.51
C GLY A 255 -13.50 -7.05 -8.83
N ASN A 256 -12.49 -7.10 -9.71
CA ASN A 256 -12.51 -6.37 -10.98
C ASN A 256 -13.40 -7.07 -12.03
N VAL A 257 -14.71 -6.87 -11.93
CA VAL A 257 -15.70 -7.35 -12.92
C VAL A 257 -15.70 -6.49 -14.19
N SER A 258 -16.30 -7.01 -15.26
CA SER A 258 -16.33 -6.35 -16.58
C SER A 258 -16.96 -4.94 -16.53
N PRO A 259 -16.36 -3.93 -17.20
CA PRO A 259 -16.93 -2.59 -17.29
C PRO A 259 -18.35 -2.53 -17.87
N ARG A 260 -18.70 -3.49 -18.75
CA ARG A 260 -20.05 -3.57 -19.32
C ARG A 260 -21.15 -3.81 -18.27
N HIS A 261 -20.80 -4.43 -17.15
CA HIS A 261 -21.75 -5.08 -16.24
C HIS A 261 -21.70 -4.49 -14.81
N HIS A 262 -20.71 -3.64 -14.53
CA HIS A 262 -20.38 -3.26 -13.15
C HIS A 262 -21.43 -2.38 -12.45
N LEU A 263 -22.17 -1.55 -13.20
CA LEU A 263 -23.07 -0.55 -12.63
C LEU A 263 -24.37 -1.20 -12.19
N ASP A 264 -24.90 -2.12 -13.00
CA ASP A 264 -26.12 -2.86 -12.66
C ASP A 264 -25.92 -3.71 -11.40
N ALA A 265 -24.76 -4.36 -11.26
CA ALA A 265 -24.40 -5.10 -10.05
C ALA A 265 -24.30 -4.18 -8.81
N ILE A 266 -23.70 -3.00 -8.97
CA ILE A 266 -23.61 -2.01 -7.88
C ILE A 266 -24.99 -1.47 -7.50
N MET A 267 -25.82 -1.11 -8.49
CA MET A 267 -27.19 -0.64 -8.26
C MET A 267 -28.04 -1.72 -7.60
N ARG A 268 -27.93 -2.98 -8.03
CA ARG A 268 -28.62 -4.11 -7.41
C ARG A 268 -28.14 -4.36 -5.98
N ALA A 269 -26.85 -4.23 -5.69
CA ALA A 269 -26.33 -4.35 -4.34
C ALA A 269 -26.75 -3.16 -3.46
N ALA A 270 -26.85 -1.96 -4.04
CA ALA A 270 -27.24 -0.74 -3.35
C ALA A 270 -28.65 -0.78 -2.76
N GLU A 271 -29.58 -1.49 -3.39
CA GLU A 271 -30.92 -1.75 -2.84
C GLU A 271 -30.87 -2.40 -1.44
N TYR A 272 -29.83 -3.17 -1.14
CA TYR A 272 -29.63 -3.81 0.15
C TYR A 272 -29.02 -2.90 1.23
N ARG A 273 -28.47 -1.74 0.83
CA ARG A 273 -27.88 -0.69 1.68
C ARG A 273 -26.66 -1.10 2.52
N ALA A 274 -26.23 -2.35 2.49
CA ALA A 274 -24.99 -2.77 3.13
C ALA A 274 -23.79 -2.04 2.49
N PRO A 275 -22.72 -1.75 3.26
CA PRO A 275 -21.48 -1.23 2.70
C PRO A 275 -20.99 -2.07 1.52
N LEU A 276 -20.64 -1.41 0.43
CA LEU A 276 -20.09 -2.04 -0.76
C LEU A 276 -18.71 -1.45 -1.07
N MET A 277 -17.71 -2.29 -1.32
CA MET A 277 -16.36 -1.87 -1.75
C MET A 277 -15.97 -2.52 -3.07
N HIS A 278 -15.25 -1.79 -3.93
CA HIS A 278 -14.71 -2.32 -5.18
C HIS A 278 -13.41 -1.63 -5.60
N SER A 279 -12.62 -2.29 -6.46
CA SER A 279 -11.30 -1.83 -6.96
C SER A 279 -11.25 -1.57 -8.47
N MET A 280 -12.40 -1.35 -9.12
CA MET A 280 -12.53 -1.30 -10.60
C MET A 280 -11.96 -0.05 -11.29
N VAL A 281 -11.38 0.90 -10.55
CA VAL A 281 -10.69 2.09 -11.09
C VAL A 281 -11.58 2.95 -12.03
N THR A 282 -12.90 2.95 -11.83
CA THR A 282 -13.84 3.46 -12.84
C THR A 282 -14.33 4.88 -12.50
N PRO A 283 -14.15 5.88 -13.38
CA PRO A 283 -14.70 7.22 -13.19
C PRO A 283 -16.23 7.24 -13.06
N SER A 284 -16.95 6.53 -13.93
CA SER A 284 -18.41 6.56 -14.00
C SER A 284 -19.08 6.12 -12.69
N ILE A 285 -18.55 5.12 -11.98
CA ILE A 285 -19.11 4.70 -10.68
C ILE A 285 -18.96 5.81 -9.65
N ALA A 286 -17.78 6.43 -9.55
CA ALA A 286 -17.53 7.52 -8.61
C ALA A 286 -18.42 8.74 -8.89
N GLU A 287 -18.69 9.03 -10.17
CA GLU A 287 -19.63 10.08 -10.59
C GLU A 287 -21.07 9.73 -10.19
N HIS A 288 -21.53 8.51 -10.45
CA HIS A 288 -22.87 8.08 -10.02
C HIS A 288 -23.05 8.15 -8.50
N VAL A 289 -22.03 7.77 -7.72
CA VAL A 289 -22.03 7.92 -6.25
C VAL A 289 -22.13 9.38 -5.83
N HIS A 290 -21.38 10.27 -6.50
CA HIS A 290 -21.40 11.70 -6.22
C HIS A 290 -22.76 12.34 -6.55
N ASP A 291 -23.34 11.97 -7.68
CA ASP A 291 -24.60 12.55 -8.16
C ASP A 291 -25.81 11.97 -7.42
N ASN A 292 -25.71 10.74 -6.91
CA ASN A 292 -26.80 10.01 -6.27
C ASN A 292 -26.44 9.49 -4.86
N PRO A 293 -25.99 10.34 -3.92
CA PRO A 293 -25.48 9.90 -2.62
C PRO A 293 -26.57 9.26 -1.73
N GLY A 294 -27.85 9.53 -1.99
CA GLY A 294 -28.97 8.89 -1.28
C GLY A 294 -29.23 7.44 -1.71
N VAL A 295 -28.78 7.05 -2.90
CA VAL A 295 -28.94 5.69 -3.46
C VAL A 295 -27.64 4.90 -3.34
N LEU A 296 -26.51 5.56 -3.62
CA LEU A 296 -25.20 4.93 -3.76
C LEU A 296 -24.22 5.32 -2.65
N GLY A 297 -24.65 6.03 -1.61
CA GLY A 297 -23.78 6.53 -0.53
C GLY A 297 -23.09 5.44 0.31
N GLN A 298 -23.49 4.17 0.17
CA GLN A 298 -22.81 3.01 0.77
C GLN A 298 -21.73 2.39 -0.11
N THR A 299 -21.54 2.86 -1.34
CA THR A 299 -20.57 2.34 -2.31
C THR A 299 -19.25 3.10 -2.20
N PHE A 300 -18.15 2.37 -2.03
CA PHE A 300 -16.80 2.91 -1.90
C PHE A 300 -15.89 2.31 -2.96
N GLN A 301 -15.22 3.18 -3.72
CA GLN A 301 -14.16 2.74 -4.62
C GLN A 301 -12.83 2.83 -3.88
N VAL A 302 -12.21 1.69 -3.56
CA VAL A 302 -10.97 1.68 -2.74
C VAL A 302 -9.72 2.06 -3.54
N CYS A 303 -9.88 2.63 -4.72
CA CYS A 303 -8.80 3.10 -5.58
C CYS A 303 -9.14 4.45 -6.22
N ALA A 304 -8.12 5.11 -6.75
CA ALA A 304 -8.31 6.23 -7.65
C ALA A 304 -9.03 5.80 -8.94
N THR A 305 -9.34 6.78 -9.80
CA THR A 305 -9.95 6.56 -11.11
C THR A 305 -8.89 6.46 -12.21
N GLU A 306 -9.27 5.93 -13.37
CA GLU A 306 -8.37 5.76 -14.52
C GLU A 306 -7.73 7.08 -14.98
N THR A 307 -8.42 8.21 -14.77
CA THR A 307 -7.90 9.56 -15.04
C THR A 307 -6.57 9.86 -14.36
N ALA A 308 -6.31 9.28 -13.18
CA ALA A 308 -5.04 9.45 -12.47
C ALA A 308 -3.85 8.86 -13.26
N TYR A 309 -4.08 7.80 -14.04
CA TYR A 309 -3.04 7.26 -14.93
C TYR A 309 -2.66 8.23 -16.05
N MET A 310 -3.66 8.92 -16.62
CA MET A 310 -3.46 9.87 -17.72
C MET A 310 -2.73 11.13 -17.25
N SER A 311 -3.18 11.73 -16.15
CA SER A 311 -2.50 12.88 -15.53
C SER A 311 -1.07 12.53 -15.16
N GLY A 312 -0.84 11.36 -14.57
CA GLY A 312 0.50 10.98 -14.18
C GLY A 312 1.41 10.52 -15.31
N PHE A 313 0.89 10.07 -16.45
CA PHE A 313 1.70 9.92 -17.66
C PHE A 313 2.34 11.26 -18.04
N ILE A 314 1.53 12.31 -18.24
CA ILE A 314 2.01 13.65 -18.61
C ILE A 314 2.92 14.22 -17.51
N ARG A 315 2.53 14.11 -16.24
CA ARG A 315 3.35 14.56 -15.09
C ARG A 315 4.70 13.85 -15.03
N THR A 316 4.76 12.55 -15.35
CA THR A 316 6.01 11.79 -15.40
C THR A 316 6.91 12.31 -16.52
N LEU A 317 6.38 12.50 -17.73
CA LEU A 317 7.16 13.04 -18.85
C LEU A 317 7.73 14.41 -18.52
N ASP A 318 6.91 15.28 -17.92
CA ASP A 318 7.32 16.61 -17.49
C ASP A 318 8.41 16.56 -16.40
N LEU A 319 8.24 15.70 -15.38
CA LEU A 319 9.25 15.47 -14.35
C LEU A 319 10.59 14.99 -14.95
N LEU A 320 10.56 14.02 -15.85
CA LEU A 320 11.76 13.46 -16.47
C LEU A 320 12.46 14.50 -17.36
N ALA A 321 11.69 15.28 -18.12
CA ALA A 321 12.21 16.35 -18.98
C ALA A 321 12.82 17.49 -18.17
N THR A 322 12.09 18.03 -17.20
CA THR A 322 12.51 19.18 -16.39
C THR A 322 13.66 18.87 -15.46
N SER A 323 13.73 17.64 -14.91
CA SER A 323 14.87 17.18 -14.12
C SER A 323 16.14 16.89 -14.94
N GLY A 324 16.05 16.89 -16.27
CA GLY A 324 17.15 16.57 -17.17
C GLY A 324 17.52 15.09 -17.23
N GLN A 325 16.77 14.22 -16.56
CA GLN A 325 16.93 12.76 -16.63
C GLN A 325 16.55 12.21 -18.01
N TRP A 326 15.68 12.92 -18.72
CA TRP A 326 15.28 12.61 -20.07
C TRP A 326 15.26 13.83 -20.98
N ARG A 327 15.91 13.73 -22.13
CA ARG A 327 15.95 14.78 -23.16
C ARG A 327 15.20 14.29 -24.39
N PRO A 328 13.87 14.53 -24.48
CA PRO A 328 13.09 14.10 -25.62
C PRO A 328 13.51 14.88 -26.88
N GLY A 329 13.57 14.21 -28.04
CA GLY A 329 13.92 14.85 -29.32
C GLY A 329 12.80 15.71 -29.90
N ASN A 330 11.56 15.49 -29.47
CA ASN A 330 10.37 16.25 -29.83
C ASN A 330 9.36 16.22 -28.66
N ARG A 331 8.24 16.94 -28.75
CA ARG A 331 7.20 16.95 -27.71
C ARG A 331 5.90 16.27 -28.14
N ARG A 332 5.99 15.26 -29.01
CA ARG A 332 4.83 14.49 -29.47
C ARG A 332 4.61 13.26 -28.59
N VAL A 333 3.37 12.99 -28.24
CA VAL A 333 2.94 11.80 -27.53
C VAL A 333 1.79 11.12 -28.26
N MET A 334 1.69 9.80 -28.10
CA MET A 334 0.55 9.02 -28.57
C MET A 334 0.02 8.12 -27.46
N ALA A 335 -1.23 7.71 -27.55
CA ALA A 335 -1.82 6.77 -26.60
C ALA A 335 -2.43 5.56 -27.33
N VAL A 336 -2.20 4.37 -26.81
CA VAL A 336 -2.91 3.14 -27.16
C VAL A 336 -3.85 2.84 -26.00
N VAL A 337 -5.15 2.84 -26.27
CA VAL A 337 -6.20 2.74 -25.24
C VAL A 337 -7.17 1.63 -25.57
N ARG A 338 -7.85 1.08 -24.56
CA ARG A 338 -8.82 0.00 -24.78
C ARG A 338 -10.05 0.54 -25.48
N ALA A 339 -10.56 -0.18 -26.48
CA ALA A 339 -11.74 0.23 -27.24
C ALA A 339 -13.04 0.21 -26.39
N ASP A 340 -13.15 -0.71 -25.44
CA ASP A 340 -14.29 -0.81 -24.52
C ASP A 340 -14.22 0.17 -23.34
N GLY A 341 -13.05 0.77 -23.11
CA GLY A 341 -12.83 1.88 -22.18
C GLY A 341 -12.58 3.21 -22.90
N TYR A 342 -12.68 3.26 -24.24
CA TYR A 342 -12.43 4.47 -25.00
C TYR A 342 -13.58 5.44 -24.80
N ASP A 343 -13.29 6.50 -24.05
CA ASP A 343 -14.19 7.62 -23.85
C ASP A 343 -13.57 8.86 -24.51
N THR A 344 -14.33 9.49 -25.40
CA THR A 344 -13.90 10.74 -26.05
C THR A 344 -13.61 11.84 -25.03
N GLY A 345 -14.30 11.82 -23.87
CA GLY A 345 -14.02 12.71 -22.75
C GLY A 345 -12.63 12.47 -22.14
N GLN A 346 -12.22 11.21 -21.98
CA GLN A 346 -10.88 10.88 -21.50
C GLN A 346 -9.78 11.26 -22.51
N ALA A 347 -10.01 11.01 -23.80
CA ALA A 347 -9.08 11.42 -24.85
C ALA A 347 -8.90 12.95 -24.89
N HIS A 348 -10.00 13.70 -24.76
CA HIS A 348 -9.97 15.15 -24.65
C HIS A 348 -9.24 15.62 -23.38
N GLY A 349 -9.50 15.00 -22.22
CA GLY A 349 -8.80 15.32 -20.99
C GLY A 349 -7.29 15.06 -21.06
N LEU A 350 -6.86 13.97 -21.70
CA LEU A 350 -5.44 13.71 -21.95
C LEU A 350 -4.83 14.77 -22.87
N ASP A 351 -5.54 15.19 -23.92
CA ASP A 351 -5.11 16.25 -24.83
C ASP A 351 -4.94 17.60 -24.10
N GLU A 352 -5.93 18.00 -23.29
CA GLU A 352 -5.86 19.21 -22.47
C GLU A 352 -4.67 19.18 -21.50
N LEU A 353 -4.48 18.05 -20.81
CA LEU A 353 -3.36 17.85 -19.89
C LEU A 353 -2.00 17.92 -20.62
N ALA A 354 -1.90 17.28 -21.79
CA ALA A 354 -0.71 17.31 -22.62
C ALA A 354 -0.39 18.75 -23.07
N CYS A 355 -1.38 19.44 -23.65
CA CYS A 355 -1.28 20.81 -24.14
C CYS A 355 -0.86 21.78 -23.02
N ALA A 356 -1.45 21.65 -21.83
CA ALA A 356 -1.11 22.48 -20.67
C ALA A 356 0.36 22.34 -20.22
N ARG A 357 1.04 21.26 -20.60
CA ARG A 357 2.45 21.00 -20.34
C ARG A 357 3.31 21.06 -21.61
N GLY A 358 2.78 21.64 -22.69
CA GLY A 358 3.48 21.81 -23.96
C GLY A 358 3.78 20.49 -24.70
N TRP A 359 3.05 19.42 -24.41
CA TRP A 359 3.07 18.19 -25.18
C TRP A 359 1.95 18.21 -26.22
N GLU A 360 2.18 17.60 -27.37
CA GLU A 360 1.21 17.47 -28.46
C GLU A 360 0.72 16.01 -28.53
N LEU A 361 -0.57 15.77 -28.31
CA LEU A 361 -1.18 14.45 -28.47
C LEU A 361 -1.48 14.20 -29.95
N THR A 362 -0.58 13.50 -30.66
CA THR A 362 -0.68 13.33 -32.11
C THR A 362 -1.60 12.18 -32.54
N GLY A 363 -2.08 11.38 -31.59
CA GLY A 363 -3.04 10.33 -31.87
C GLY A 363 -3.38 9.45 -30.68
N VAL A 364 -4.63 9.00 -30.65
CA VAL A 364 -5.15 7.99 -29.72
C VAL A 364 -5.64 6.80 -30.53
N VAL A 365 -5.08 5.63 -30.28
CA VAL A 365 -5.35 4.39 -31.01
C VAL A 365 -6.16 3.45 -30.12
N PRO A 366 -7.48 3.31 -30.34
CA PRO A 366 -8.29 2.34 -29.62
C PRO A 366 -8.00 0.91 -30.10
N VAL A 367 -7.82 -0.03 -29.18
CA VAL A 367 -7.53 -1.45 -29.46
C VAL A 367 -8.42 -2.39 -28.64
N PRO A 368 -8.78 -3.60 -29.15
CA PRO A 368 -9.48 -4.59 -28.35
C PRO A 368 -8.60 -5.13 -27.21
N ASP A 369 -9.20 -5.81 -26.23
CA ASP A 369 -8.46 -6.42 -25.10
C ASP A 369 -7.52 -7.55 -25.53
N THR A 370 -7.84 -8.25 -26.61
CA THR A 370 -7.07 -9.36 -27.16
C THR A 370 -7.14 -9.40 -28.67
N GLY A 371 -6.14 -10.00 -29.33
CA GLY A 371 -6.12 -10.13 -30.79
C GLY A 371 -5.84 -8.80 -31.48
N VAL A 372 -5.06 -7.93 -30.82
CA VAL A 372 -4.73 -6.61 -31.35
C VAL A 372 -3.81 -6.77 -32.58
N PRO A 373 -4.08 -6.07 -33.70
CA PRO A 373 -3.22 -6.10 -34.87
C PRO A 373 -1.96 -5.25 -34.65
N TRP A 374 -1.05 -5.72 -33.77
CA TRP A 374 0.09 -4.93 -33.29
C TRP A 374 1.01 -4.41 -34.40
N ALA A 375 1.21 -5.16 -35.49
CA ALA A 375 2.00 -4.69 -36.62
C ALA A 375 1.46 -3.36 -37.19
N SER A 376 0.14 -3.25 -37.38
CA SER A 376 -0.50 -2.03 -37.89
C SER A 376 -0.46 -0.90 -36.85
N VAL A 377 -0.69 -1.21 -35.57
CA VAL A 377 -0.64 -0.23 -34.48
C VAL A 377 0.78 0.35 -34.34
N VAL A 378 1.81 -0.50 -34.34
CA VAL A 378 3.21 -0.10 -34.25
C VAL A 378 3.67 0.67 -35.49
N ALA A 379 3.19 0.31 -36.68
CA ALA A 379 3.47 1.08 -37.90
C ALA A 379 2.91 2.51 -37.79
N ALA A 380 1.67 2.67 -37.31
CA ALA A 380 1.06 3.97 -37.09
C ALA A 380 1.82 4.79 -36.02
N LEU A 381 2.20 4.17 -34.90
CA LEU A 381 3.02 4.79 -33.86
C LEU A 381 4.37 5.25 -34.40
N THR A 382 5.05 4.40 -35.17
CA THR A 382 6.37 4.71 -35.74
C THR A 382 6.27 5.86 -36.74
N ALA A 383 5.21 5.91 -37.55
CA ALA A 383 4.96 7.02 -38.47
C ALA A 383 4.68 8.35 -37.76
N GLY A 384 4.06 8.32 -36.57
CA GLY A 384 3.84 9.50 -35.74
C GLY A 384 5.11 10.04 -35.06
N ASP A 385 6.18 9.23 -34.98
CA ASP A 385 7.44 9.54 -34.29
C ASP A 385 7.26 10.21 -32.90
N PRO A 386 6.47 9.59 -31.98
CA PRO A 386 6.25 10.14 -30.66
C PRO A 386 7.48 9.98 -29.79
N ALA A 387 7.78 11.00 -28.97
CA ALA A 387 8.79 10.90 -27.93
C ALA A 387 8.39 9.87 -26.85
N ALA A 388 7.09 9.75 -26.55
CA ALA A 388 6.57 8.78 -25.58
C ALA A 388 5.19 8.25 -26.00
N VAL A 389 4.90 7.01 -25.61
CA VAL A 389 3.62 6.35 -25.84
C VAL A 389 3.02 5.83 -24.53
N LEU A 390 1.76 6.22 -24.26
CA LEU A 390 0.95 5.62 -23.21
C LEU A 390 0.30 4.34 -23.74
N VAL A 391 0.41 3.22 -23.02
CA VAL A 391 -0.13 1.92 -23.44
C VAL A 391 -1.01 1.35 -22.34
N CYS A 392 -2.32 1.50 -22.50
CA CYS A 392 -3.34 0.98 -21.59
C CYS A 392 -3.81 -0.40 -22.08
N THR A 393 -3.00 -1.43 -21.83
CA THR A 393 -3.43 -2.83 -21.94
C THR A 393 -3.35 -3.47 -20.56
N TYR A 394 -4.31 -4.33 -20.25
CA TYR A 394 -4.38 -5.09 -18.98
C TYR A 394 -4.08 -6.58 -19.18
N VAL A 395 -3.63 -6.95 -20.39
CA VAL A 395 -3.34 -8.33 -20.78
C VAL A 395 -1.84 -8.47 -21.03
N GLU A 396 -1.18 -9.27 -20.18
CA GLU A 396 0.28 -9.46 -20.24
C GLU A 396 0.77 -9.90 -21.62
N ASP A 397 0.07 -10.84 -22.25
CA ASP A 397 0.45 -11.37 -23.57
C ASP A 397 0.38 -10.28 -24.66
N GLU A 398 -0.62 -9.40 -24.60
CA GLU A 398 -0.76 -8.28 -25.54
C GLU A 398 0.34 -7.23 -25.32
N LEU A 399 0.69 -6.92 -24.06
CA LEU A 399 1.82 -6.04 -23.76
C LEU A 399 3.14 -6.65 -24.27
N ARG A 400 3.32 -7.96 -24.13
CA ARG A 400 4.50 -8.68 -24.65
C ARG A 400 4.57 -8.59 -26.17
N LEU A 401 3.46 -8.80 -26.87
CA LEU A 401 3.40 -8.68 -28.33
C LEU A 401 3.72 -7.25 -28.79
N PHE A 402 3.08 -6.25 -28.18
CA PHE A 402 3.35 -4.83 -28.46
C PHE A 402 4.84 -4.49 -28.32
N LEU A 403 5.47 -4.87 -27.19
CA LEU A 403 6.88 -4.55 -26.93
C LEU A 403 7.82 -5.25 -27.92
N ARG A 404 7.51 -6.49 -28.35
CA ARG A 404 8.29 -7.20 -29.38
C ARG A 404 8.22 -6.46 -30.71
N GLU A 405 7.02 -6.15 -31.17
CA GLU A 405 6.79 -5.46 -32.44
C GLU A 405 7.46 -4.07 -32.43
N LEU A 406 7.28 -3.28 -31.38
CA LEU A 406 7.89 -1.95 -31.27
C LEU A 406 9.42 -2.01 -31.24
N ARG A 407 10.01 -2.98 -30.53
CA ARG A 407 11.48 -3.12 -30.48
C ARG A 407 12.05 -3.54 -31.84
N ALA A 408 11.31 -4.34 -32.61
CA ALA A 408 11.74 -4.75 -33.95
C ALA A 408 11.86 -3.57 -34.94
N THR A 409 11.14 -2.46 -34.72
CA THR A 409 11.27 -1.25 -35.56
C THR A 409 12.49 -0.39 -35.22
N GLY A 410 13.15 -0.65 -34.09
CA GLY A 410 14.21 0.23 -33.56
C GLY A 410 13.68 1.55 -33.00
N SER A 411 12.38 1.65 -32.71
CA SER A 411 11.78 2.84 -32.11
C SER A 411 12.47 3.21 -30.78
N ARG A 412 12.66 4.51 -30.59
CA ARG A 412 13.27 5.10 -29.39
C ARG A 412 12.23 5.76 -28.48
N SER A 413 10.95 5.61 -28.79
CA SER A 413 9.85 6.13 -27.99
C SER A 413 9.91 5.55 -26.59
N LEU A 414 9.74 6.41 -25.59
CA LEU A 414 9.57 5.99 -24.20
C LEU A 414 8.21 5.29 -24.06
N VAL A 415 8.21 4.03 -23.63
CA VAL A 415 6.96 3.29 -23.39
C VAL A 415 6.55 3.45 -21.93
N TYR A 416 5.33 3.93 -21.72
CA TYR A 416 4.68 4.02 -20.42
C TYR A 416 3.42 3.16 -20.40
N THR A 417 3.37 2.12 -19.57
CA THR A 417 2.17 1.27 -19.43
C THR A 417 1.56 1.38 -18.03
N VAL A 418 0.36 0.84 -17.85
CA VAL A 418 -0.39 0.94 -16.60
C VAL A 418 -0.86 -0.44 -16.18
N TRP A 419 -0.87 -0.69 -14.86
CA TRP A 419 -1.42 -1.89 -14.22
C TRP A 419 -0.78 -3.25 -14.55
N THR A 420 -0.63 -3.64 -15.81
CA THR A 420 -0.19 -5.00 -16.22
C THR A 420 1.06 -5.50 -15.49
N PRO A 421 2.10 -4.67 -15.27
CA PRO A 421 3.28 -5.14 -14.54
C PRO A 421 3.07 -5.43 -13.04
N THR A 422 1.89 -5.13 -12.48
CA THR A 422 1.54 -5.52 -11.10
C THR A 422 1.26 -7.01 -10.94
N ILE A 423 1.05 -7.73 -12.05
CA ILE A 423 0.79 -9.16 -12.08
C ILE A 423 1.97 -9.92 -11.44
N PRO A 424 1.73 -10.92 -10.56
CA PRO A 424 2.81 -11.69 -9.93
C PRO A 424 3.83 -12.24 -10.92
N ARG A 425 5.14 -12.08 -10.67
CA ARG A 425 6.25 -12.55 -11.52
C ARG A 425 6.21 -12.04 -12.98
N PHE A 426 5.67 -10.84 -13.19
CA PHE A 426 5.62 -10.23 -14.52
C PHE A 426 7.01 -10.14 -15.18
N GLU A 427 8.01 -9.63 -14.47
CA GLU A 427 9.34 -9.41 -15.05
C GLU A 427 10.02 -10.71 -15.47
N GLU A 428 9.88 -11.78 -14.67
CA GLU A 428 10.39 -13.11 -14.98
C GLU A 428 9.80 -13.64 -16.31
N ARG A 429 8.49 -13.45 -16.54
CA ARG A 429 7.81 -13.89 -17.77
C ARG A 429 8.02 -12.96 -18.96
N MET A 430 8.58 -11.77 -18.75
CA MET A 430 8.93 -10.86 -19.83
C MET A 430 10.33 -11.10 -20.39
N ASP A 431 11.18 -11.88 -19.72
CA ASP A 431 12.48 -12.36 -20.24
C ASP A 431 13.33 -11.23 -20.86
N GLY A 432 13.52 -10.14 -20.10
CA GLY A 432 14.28 -8.94 -20.54
C GLY A 432 13.53 -8.03 -21.52
N LEU A 433 12.38 -8.45 -22.06
CA LEU A 433 11.53 -7.61 -22.92
C LEU A 433 10.95 -6.40 -22.17
N ALA A 434 10.89 -6.46 -20.83
CA ALA A 434 10.44 -5.34 -20.02
C ALA A 434 11.55 -4.33 -19.70
N GLU A 435 12.83 -4.60 -20.00
CA GLU A 435 13.92 -3.71 -19.59
C GLU A 435 13.73 -2.27 -20.11
N GLY A 436 13.85 -1.28 -19.21
CA GLY A 436 13.63 0.14 -19.51
C GLY A 436 12.16 0.57 -19.61
N LEU A 437 11.20 -0.35 -19.57
CA LEU A 437 9.76 -0.07 -19.55
C LEU A 437 9.42 0.82 -18.34
N LEU A 438 8.73 1.93 -18.61
CA LEU A 438 8.04 2.66 -17.56
C LEU A 438 6.67 2.06 -17.36
N TRP A 439 6.28 1.92 -16.10
CA TRP A 439 4.90 1.58 -15.79
C TRP A 439 4.45 2.25 -14.52
N ALA A 440 3.15 2.34 -14.33
CA ALA A 440 2.60 2.92 -13.13
C ALA A 440 1.42 2.17 -12.56
N THR A 441 1.21 2.44 -11.27
CA THR A 441 0.01 2.03 -10.55
C THR A 441 -0.47 3.16 -9.63
N VAL A 442 -1.79 3.30 -9.52
CA VAL A 442 -2.47 4.14 -8.50
C VAL A 442 -3.02 3.27 -7.35
N ILE A 443 -2.62 2.00 -7.35
CA ILE A 443 -2.91 0.98 -6.35
C ILE A 443 -1.65 0.13 -6.20
N GLY A 444 -0.90 0.25 -5.12
CA GLY A 444 0.20 -0.69 -4.94
C GLY A 444 0.99 -0.57 -3.68
N THR A 445 1.87 -1.54 -3.49
CA THR A 445 2.72 -1.63 -2.29
C THR A 445 3.86 -0.60 -2.30
N TYR A 446 4.17 -0.01 -1.15
CA TYR A 446 5.07 1.16 -1.01
C TYR A 446 6.52 0.79 -0.66
N GLY A 447 6.85 -0.51 -0.59
CA GLY A 447 8.14 -0.97 -0.09
C GLY A 447 8.41 -0.59 1.37
N ASP A 448 7.36 -0.29 2.14
CA ASP A 448 7.43 0.03 3.56
C ASP A 448 7.14 -1.19 4.44
N PRO A 449 7.30 -1.11 5.77
CA PRO A 449 7.06 -2.25 6.66
C PRO A 449 5.63 -2.81 6.62
N VAL A 450 4.62 -1.99 6.32
CA VAL A 450 3.20 -2.42 6.28
C VAL A 450 3.00 -3.29 5.04
N SER A 451 3.43 -2.81 3.87
CA SER A 451 3.43 -3.59 2.64
C SER A 451 4.30 -4.85 2.80
N ALA A 452 5.54 -4.73 3.27
CA ALA A 452 6.49 -5.85 3.38
C ALA A 452 5.95 -6.98 4.27
N ARG A 453 5.27 -6.63 5.37
CA ARG A 453 4.62 -7.62 6.24
C ARG A 453 3.54 -8.39 5.53
N PHE A 454 2.68 -7.72 4.76
CA PHE A 454 1.66 -8.37 3.93
C PHE A 454 2.31 -9.31 2.89
N MET A 455 3.31 -8.82 2.15
CA MET A 455 4.01 -9.61 1.14
C MET A 455 4.63 -10.89 1.72
N GLN A 456 5.31 -10.78 2.87
CA GLN A 456 5.91 -11.92 3.56
C GLN A 456 4.86 -12.95 3.99
N ARG A 457 3.71 -12.49 4.49
CA ARG A 457 2.61 -13.37 4.91
C ARG A 457 1.99 -14.09 3.73
N TYR A 458 1.78 -13.39 2.63
CA TYR A 458 1.26 -14.01 1.41
C TYR A 458 2.20 -15.13 0.92
N ARG A 459 3.51 -14.86 0.86
CA ARG A 459 4.51 -15.89 0.52
C ARG A 459 4.48 -17.08 1.46
N ARG A 460 4.37 -16.85 2.77
CA ARG A 460 4.29 -17.94 3.77
C ARG A 460 3.01 -18.76 3.63
N ALA A 461 1.88 -18.13 3.33
CA ALA A 461 0.59 -18.80 3.23
C ALA A 461 0.45 -19.62 1.93
N PHE A 462 1.00 -19.13 0.82
CA PHE A 462 0.73 -19.68 -0.51
C PHE A 462 1.94 -20.15 -1.30
N GLY A 463 3.17 -19.92 -0.81
CA GLY A 463 4.40 -20.25 -1.52
C GLY A 463 4.60 -19.46 -2.83
N ASP A 464 3.96 -18.29 -2.94
CA ASP A 464 3.86 -17.51 -4.17
C ASP A 464 3.94 -16.00 -3.88
N GLU A 465 4.16 -15.18 -4.92
CA GLU A 465 4.19 -13.72 -4.80
C GLU A 465 2.78 -13.12 -5.01
N PRO A 466 2.33 -12.14 -4.19
CA PRO A 466 1.03 -11.48 -4.38
C PRO A 466 0.96 -10.54 -5.60
N GLY A 467 2.07 -10.26 -6.27
CA GLY A 467 2.19 -9.10 -7.14
C GLY A 467 2.18 -7.81 -6.32
N SER A 468 2.15 -6.66 -7.00
CA SER A 468 2.25 -5.36 -6.31
C SER A 468 0.92 -4.61 -6.20
N GLY A 469 -0.20 -5.18 -6.66
CA GLY A 469 -1.49 -4.48 -6.78
C GLY A 469 -2.67 -5.21 -6.13
N SER A 470 -3.27 -6.14 -6.86
CA SER A 470 -4.62 -6.68 -6.62
C SER A 470 -4.80 -7.44 -5.29
N ALA A 471 -3.80 -8.18 -4.81
CA ALA A 471 -3.90 -8.87 -3.53
C ALA A 471 -3.92 -7.92 -2.34
N ALA A 472 -3.06 -6.89 -2.35
CA ALA A 472 -2.90 -5.96 -1.23
C ALA A 472 -4.16 -5.10 -1.03
N ILE A 473 -4.77 -4.63 -2.12
CA ILE A 473 -5.98 -3.80 -2.02
C ILE A 473 -7.18 -4.60 -1.47
N HIS A 474 -7.30 -5.87 -1.82
CA HIS A 474 -8.35 -6.74 -1.29
C HIS A 474 -8.09 -7.17 0.15
N TYR A 475 -6.83 -7.31 0.56
CA TYR A 475 -6.47 -7.44 1.98
C TYR A 475 -6.91 -6.20 2.77
N ASP A 476 -6.73 -5.00 2.20
CA ASP A 476 -7.10 -3.73 2.82
C ASP A 476 -8.61 -3.50 2.90
N MET A 477 -9.39 -3.90 1.89
CA MET A 477 -10.87 -3.84 1.95
C MET A 477 -11.41 -4.51 3.22
N ILE A 478 -10.86 -5.67 3.59
CA ILE A 478 -11.29 -6.41 4.79
C ILE A 478 -10.92 -5.64 6.07
N HIS A 479 -9.73 -5.04 6.13
CA HIS A 479 -9.29 -4.26 7.29
C HIS A 479 -10.00 -2.91 7.43
N LEU A 480 -10.36 -2.28 6.31
CA LEU A 480 -11.22 -1.10 6.28
C LEU A 480 -12.59 -1.40 6.90
N LEU A 481 -13.24 -2.48 6.44
CA LEU A 481 -14.52 -2.95 6.99
C LEU A 481 -14.38 -3.34 8.47
N ALA A 482 -13.32 -4.08 8.83
CA ALA A 482 -13.06 -4.46 10.22
C ALA A 482 -12.87 -3.25 11.14
N GLY A 483 -12.15 -2.22 10.69
CA GLY A 483 -11.98 -0.96 11.41
C GLY A 483 -13.32 -0.26 11.65
N ALA A 484 -14.17 -0.16 10.62
CA ALA A 484 -15.50 0.43 10.73
C ALA A 484 -16.44 -0.39 11.63
N TRP A 485 -16.46 -1.71 11.51
CA TRP A 485 -17.26 -2.58 12.37
C TRP A 485 -16.82 -2.56 13.84
N ALA A 486 -15.52 -2.33 14.10
CA ALA A 486 -14.98 -2.20 15.44
C ALA A 486 -15.35 -0.85 16.11
N SER A 487 -15.62 0.18 15.31
CA SER A 487 -15.94 1.54 15.81
C SER A 487 -17.44 1.75 16.08
N VAL A 488 -18.30 0.87 15.58
CA VAL A 488 -19.76 0.97 15.71
C VAL A 488 -20.34 -0.02 16.71
N GLY A 489 -21.52 0.28 17.24
CA GLY A 489 -22.19 -0.60 18.21
C GLY A 489 -22.60 -1.96 17.63
N ARG A 490 -23.00 -2.00 16.35
CA ARG A 490 -23.40 -3.21 15.62
C ARG A 490 -22.91 -3.14 14.16
N PRO A 491 -22.24 -4.19 13.63
CA PRO A 491 -21.79 -4.23 12.24
C PRO A 491 -22.90 -4.06 11.18
N TRP A 492 -24.12 -4.50 11.50
CA TRP A 492 -25.30 -4.35 10.63
C TRP A 492 -26.05 -3.02 10.84
N ASP A 493 -25.50 -2.09 11.63
CA ASP A 493 -25.86 -0.68 11.50
C ASP A 493 -25.11 -0.10 10.30
N PHE A 494 -25.70 -0.31 9.11
CA PHE A 494 -25.06 0.07 7.86
C PHE A 494 -24.83 1.58 7.78
N GLY A 495 -25.74 2.40 8.29
CA GLY A 495 -25.57 3.86 8.30
C GLY A 495 -24.37 4.29 9.14
N ALA A 496 -24.21 3.73 10.34
CA ALA A 496 -23.04 4.00 11.19
C ALA A 496 -21.73 3.47 10.56
N THR A 497 -21.78 2.27 9.97
CA THR A 497 -20.61 1.67 9.31
C THR A 497 -20.15 2.50 8.11
N VAL A 498 -21.08 2.89 7.23
CA VAL A 498 -20.81 3.75 6.06
C VAL A 498 -20.23 5.10 6.51
N ARG A 499 -20.77 5.71 7.57
CA ARG A 499 -20.21 6.96 8.11
C ARG A 499 -18.79 6.76 8.61
N SER A 500 -18.54 5.70 9.38
CA SER A 500 -17.19 5.40 9.88
C SER A 500 -16.20 5.18 8.74
N LEU A 501 -16.58 4.46 7.69
CA LEU A 501 -15.73 4.25 6.50
C LEU A 501 -15.40 5.58 5.82
N ARG A 502 -16.39 6.47 5.68
CA ARG A 502 -16.22 7.76 5.01
C ARG A 502 -15.26 8.70 5.75
N GLU A 503 -15.35 8.74 7.07
CA GLU A 503 -14.68 9.74 7.92
C GLU A 503 -13.30 9.28 8.42
N THR A 504 -13.00 7.97 8.37
CA THR A 504 -11.77 7.42 8.94
C THR A 504 -10.63 7.40 7.92
N VAL A 505 -9.45 7.85 8.35
CA VAL A 505 -8.20 7.62 7.63
C VAL A 505 -7.64 6.25 8.01
N HIS A 506 -7.30 5.43 7.01
CA HIS A 506 -6.76 4.10 7.22
C HIS A 506 -5.46 3.92 6.42
N ARG A 507 -4.40 3.41 7.05
CA ARG A 507 -3.16 3.01 6.35
C ARG A 507 -3.14 1.49 6.20
N GLY A 508 -3.39 1.01 4.98
CA GLY A 508 -3.36 -0.42 4.61
C GLY A 508 -2.01 -0.90 4.04
N ALA A 509 -1.96 -2.09 3.47
CA ALA A 509 -0.81 -2.62 2.74
C ALA A 509 -0.61 -1.98 1.35
N ALA A 510 -1.69 -1.60 0.66
CA ALA A 510 -1.72 -1.01 -0.68
C ALA A 510 -1.79 0.51 -0.70
N GLY A 511 -1.95 1.16 0.45
CA GLY A 511 -1.92 2.62 0.52
C GLY A 511 -2.68 3.22 1.70
N PRO A 512 -2.63 4.55 1.85
CA PRO A 512 -3.54 5.28 2.72
C PRO A 512 -4.90 5.51 2.05
N TYR A 513 -5.97 5.42 2.85
CA TYR A 513 -7.35 5.54 2.42
C TYR A 513 -8.04 6.66 3.19
N TYR A 514 -8.72 7.53 2.45
CA TYR A 514 -9.69 8.49 2.96
C TYR A 514 -10.81 8.65 1.92
N PHE A 515 -12.07 8.48 2.34
CA PHE A 515 -13.22 8.46 1.44
C PHE A 515 -14.14 9.69 1.58
N GLY A 516 -13.71 10.72 2.31
CA GLY A 516 -14.45 11.97 2.44
C GLY A 516 -14.42 12.85 1.17
N GLY A 517 -13.73 12.42 0.12
CA GLY A 517 -13.65 13.11 -1.17
C GLY A 517 -14.83 12.84 -2.11
N ARG A 518 -14.74 13.40 -3.32
CA ARG A 518 -15.74 13.25 -4.39
C ARG A 518 -15.95 11.77 -4.73
N GLY A 519 -17.21 11.33 -4.78
CA GLY A 519 -17.58 9.98 -5.23
C GLY A 519 -17.17 8.83 -4.29
N GLN A 520 -16.75 9.13 -3.05
CA GLN A 520 -16.32 8.12 -2.06
C GLN A 520 -15.26 7.16 -2.59
N ARG A 521 -14.36 7.68 -3.42
CA ARG A 521 -13.21 6.95 -3.92
C ARG A 521 -11.96 7.25 -3.11
N ALA A 522 -11.00 6.33 -3.11
CA ALA A 522 -9.68 6.63 -2.60
C ALA A 522 -9.06 7.77 -3.43
N LEU A 523 -8.38 8.66 -2.74
CA LEU A 523 -7.70 9.80 -3.34
C LEU A 523 -6.39 9.36 -4.00
N ALA A 524 -5.97 10.08 -5.04
CA ALA A 524 -4.68 9.94 -5.70
C ALA A 524 -3.74 11.06 -5.25
N TYR A 525 -2.52 10.72 -4.87
CA TYR A 525 -1.44 11.66 -4.63
C TYR A 525 -0.53 11.75 -5.87
N PRO A 526 -0.21 12.96 -6.37
CA PRO A 526 -0.56 14.28 -5.82
C PRO A 526 -1.86 14.90 -6.38
N ASP A 527 -2.58 14.19 -7.25
CA ASP A 527 -3.62 14.82 -8.10
C ASP A 527 -4.86 15.30 -7.35
N ASP A 528 -5.30 14.58 -6.32
CA ASP A 528 -6.45 14.98 -5.49
C ASP A 528 -6.02 15.73 -4.22
N THR A 529 -4.82 15.46 -3.72
CA THR A 529 -4.28 16.06 -2.51
C THR A 529 -2.76 15.97 -2.50
N PHE A 530 -2.11 17.00 -1.94
CA PHE A 530 -0.67 17.01 -1.67
C PHE A 530 -0.31 16.31 -0.34
N ASP A 531 -1.30 15.85 0.43
CA ASP A 531 -1.06 15.08 1.65
C ASP A 531 -1.02 13.58 1.31
N ALA A 532 0.20 13.05 1.19
CA ALA A 532 0.45 11.63 0.92
C ALA A 532 -0.03 10.68 2.03
N SER A 533 -0.46 11.18 3.21
CA SER A 533 -1.04 10.34 4.27
C SER A 533 -2.53 10.02 4.05
N LEU A 534 -3.18 10.68 3.09
CA LEU A 534 -4.62 10.55 2.81
C LEU A 534 -4.93 9.82 1.50
N ALA A 535 -3.92 9.58 0.67
CA ALA A 535 -4.12 9.22 -0.72
C ALA A 535 -3.12 8.17 -1.20
N HIS A 536 -3.55 7.37 -2.18
CA HIS A 536 -2.67 6.49 -2.90
C HIS A 536 -1.73 7.30 -3.80
N ALA A 537 -0.42 7.22 -3.57
CA ALA A 537 0.57 7.71 -4.49
C ALA A 537 0.41 7.05 -5.86
N HIS A 538 0.49 7.89 -6.89
CA HIS A 538 0.75 7.43 -8.24
C HIS A 538 2.20 6.97 -8.33
N LEU A 539 2.43 5.69 -8.07
CA LEU A 539 3.73 5.08 -8.16
C LEU A 539 4.11 4.87 -9.62
N VAL A 540 5.26 5.39 -10.01
CA VAL A 540 5.86 5.17 -11.32
C VAL A 540 7.12 4.35 -11.10
N HIS A 541 7.20 3.26 -11.83
CA HIS A 541 8.28 2.31 -11.83
C HIS A 541 9.01 2.34 -13.17
N GLN A 542 10.30 2.03 -13.12
CA GLN A 542 11.04 1.60 -14.29
C GLN A 542 11.60 0.21 -14.05
N VAL A 543 11.49 -0.67 -15.03
CA VAL A 543 12.22 -1.96 -14.99
C VAL A 543 13.70 -1.68 -15.24
N GLN A 544 14.52 -1.97 -14.23
CA GLN A 544 15.97 -1.81 -14.25
C GLN A 544 16.61 -3.12 -13.79
N ASP A 545 17.47 -3.69 -14.63
CA ASP A 545 18.16 -4.94 -14.36
C ASP A 545 17.15 -6.06 -14.06
N GLY A 546 16.09 -6.11 -14.86
CA GLY A 546 15.01 -7.10 -14.72
C GLY A 546 14.10 -6.92 -13.50
N THR A 547 14.17 -5.80 -12.77
CA THR A 547 13.34 -5.55 -11.58
C THR A 547 12.65 -4.19 -11.66
N SER A 548 11.36 -4.11 -11.30
CA SER A 548 10.65 -2.83 -11.19
C SER A 548 11.16 -1.98 -10.01
N ARG A 549 11.64 -0.78 -10.32
CA ARG A 549 12.16 0.19 -9.35
C ARG A 549 11.28 1.43 -9.32
N VAL A 550 10.83 1.84 -8.14
CA VAL A 550 10.06 3.10 -7.96
C VAL A 550 10.96 4.30 -8.24
N ILE A 551 10.58 5.10 -9.24
CA ILE A 551 11.28 6.32 -9.65
C ILE A 551 10.48 7.61 -9.41
N SER A 552 9.18 7.49 -9.12
CA SER A 552 8.30 8.63 -8.77
C SER A 552 7.08 8.12 -7.97
N PRO A 553 6.51 8.94 -7.06
CA PRO A 553 6.87 10.32 -6.75
C PRO A 553 8.21 10.42 -5.99
N VAL A 554 8.88 11.57 -6.04
CA VAL A 554 10.27 11.74 -5.59
C VAL A 554 10.44 11.40 -4.11
N GLU A 555 9.41 11.66 -3.31
CA GLU A 555 9.33 11.41 -1.87
C GLU A 555 9.35 9.92 -1.53
N LEU A 556 8.90 9.07 -2.47
CA LEU A 556 8.84 7.61 -2.32
C LEU A 556 9.89 6.90 -3.19
N ALA A 557 10.50 7.62 -4.13
CA ALA A 557 11.49 7.08 -5.05
C ALA A 557 12.80 6.75 -4.33
N ARG A 558 13.29 5.53 -4.54
CA ARG A 558 14.64 5.12 -4.10
C ARG A 558 15.62 4.98 -5.27
N HIS A 559 15.11 5.12 -6.49
CA HIS A 559 15.87 4.93 -7.72
C HIS A 559 15.60 6.11 -8.66
N ARG A 560 16.56 6.38 -9.54
CA ARG A 560 16.44 7.40 -10.59
C ARG A 560 16.09 6.75 -11.91
N PHE A 561 15.51 7.52 -12.83
CA PHE A 561 15.28 7.07 -14.19
C PHE A 561 16.61 6.74 -14.89
N ARG A 562 16.66 5.60 -15.57
CA ARG A 562 17.79 5.14 -16.38
C ARG A 562 17.37 5.10 -17.85
N PRO A 563 17.90 5.99 -18.71
CA PRO A 563 17.55 5.96 -20.13
C PRO A 563 17.93 4.62 -20.76
N LEU A 564 17.00 4.00 -21.50
CA LEU A 564 17.29 2.76 -22.23
C LEU A 564 18.24 3.02 -23.41
N PHE A 565 18.20 4.22 -23.99
CA PHE A 565 18.99 4.62 -25.15
C PHE A 565 19.84 5.85 -24.84
N ALA A 566 21.02 5.94 -25.46
CA ALA A 566 21.94 7.09 -25.32
C ALA A 566 21.26 8.41 -25.70
N GLN A 567 21.29 9.41 -24.83
CA GLN A 567 20.56 10.66 -25.07
C GLN A 567 21.32 11.64 -25.98
N PRO A 568 20.61 12.45 -26.79
CA PRO A 568 21.24 13.47 -27.61
C PRO A 568 22.08 14.43 -26.76
N GLY A 569 23.38 14.56 -27.06
CA GLY A 569 24.30 15.48 -26.39
C GLY A 569 25.01 14.94 -25.14
N GLY A 570 24.89 13.65 -24.82
CA GLY A 570 25.70 13.02 -23.78
C GLY A 570 27.10 12.67 -24.29
N HIS A 571 28.12 13.48 -23.95
CA HIS A 571 29.51 13.02 -24.06
C HIS A 571 29.73 11.91 -23.04
N GLY A 572 30.15 10.73 -23.54
CA GLY A 572 30.61 9.65 -22.68
C GLY A 572 31.77 10.12 -21.82
N GLY A 573 31.62 9.96 -20.51
CA GLY A 573 32.66 10.10 -19.51
C GLY A 573 32.91 8.75 -18.86
#